data_AF-A0A251UQ47-F1
#
_entry.id   AF-A0A251UQ47-F1
#
_cell.length_a   1.000
_cell.length_b   1.000
_cell.length_c   1.000
_cell.angle_alpha   90.00
_cell.angle_beta   90.00
_cell.angle_gamma   90.00
#
_symmetry.space_group_name_H-M   'P 1'
#
loop_
_entity.id
_entity.type
_entity.pdbx_description
1 polymer ?
#
loop_
_entity_poly.entity_id
_entity_poly.type
_entity_poly.pdbx_seq_one_letter_code
_entity_poly.pdbx_strand_id
1 'polypeptide(L)'
;MNLLRTQEPVVAPIDVVEEPAIDEQQDGRVYNFVRMASKDLRLPDNVSRIAKLDSDLKPMTVRLLHLTEQEEFTNRTRREKRGEGFRYALCKWSRFMKRARINEGDTVHFSFDETHQVLNVELVVPHKRSTD
;
A
#
# COMPACT_ATOMS: atom_id res chain seq x y z
N MET A 1 -35.39 -12.54 -52.80
CA MET A 1 -35.10 -13.58 -51.79
C MET A 1 -34.31 -12.94 -50.68
N ASN A 2 -34.89 -12.87 -49.49
CA ASN A 2 -34.28 -12.29 -48.29
C ASN A 2 -33.23 -13.23 -47.71
N LEU A 3 -32.12 -12.68 -47.23
CA LEU A 3 -31.46 -13.20 -46.03
C LEU A 3 -30.84 -12.03 -45.25
N LEU A 4 -31.54 -11.60 -44.19
CA LEU A 4 -30.99 -10.80 -43.11
C LEU A 4 -29.95 -11.66 -42.38
N ARG A 5 -28.71 -11.20 -42.25
CA ARG A 5 -27.77 -11.74 -41.25
C ARG A 5 -27.71 -10.76 -40.09
N THR A 6 -28.38 -11.16 -39.02
CA THR A 6 -28.39 -10.55 -37.70
C THR A 6 -26.98 -10.53 -37.12
N GLN A 7 -26.62 -9.42 -36.48
CA GLN A 7 -25.39 -9.29 -35.68
C GLN A 7 -25.49 -10.17 -34.43
N GLU A 8 -24.40 -10.85 -34.09
CA GLU A 8 -24.14 -11.26 -32.71
C GLU A 8 -22.98 -10.38 -32.19
N PRO A 9 -23.17 -9.60 -31.11
CA PRO A 9 -22.09 -8.87 -30.50
C PRO A 9 -21.19 -9.86 -29.74
N VAL A 10 -19.91 -9.92 -30.11
CA VAL A 10 -18.89 -10.64 -29.33
C VAL A 10 -18.75 -9.90 -28.00
N VAL A 11 -19.39 -10.45 -26.97
CA VAL A 11 -19.30 -9.98 -25.58
C VAL A 11 -17.85 -10.10 -25.12
N ALA A 12 -17.21 -8.97 -24.85
CA ALA A 12 -15.92 -8.92 -24.19
C ALA A 12 -16.07 -9.43 -22.74
N PRO A 13 -15.13 -10.23 -22.21
CA PRO A 13 -15.15 -10.60 -20.79
C PRO A 13 -14.97 -9.36 -19.91
N ILE A 14 -15.86 -9.25 -18.92
CA ILE A 14 -15.98 -8.17 -17.94
C ILE A 14 -14.93 -8.34 -16.83
N ASP A 15 -14.47 -7.19 -16.32
CA ASP A 15 -13.70 -6.95 -15.10
C ASP A 15 -12.26 -7.47 -15.01
N VAL A 16 -11.37 -6.84 -15.80
CA VAL A 16 -10.07 -6.49 -15.24
C VAL A 16 -10.30 -5.29 -14.36
N VAL A 17 -10.25 -5.51 -13.04
CA VAL A 17 -10.11 -4.41 -12.08
C VAL A 17 -8.84 -3.69 -12.49
N GLU A 18 -8.96 -2.48 -13.04
CA GLU A 18 -7.81 -1.58 -13.22
C GLU A 18 -7.21 -1.38 -11.82
N GLU A 19 -6.17 -2.15 -11.51
CA GLU A 19 -5.24 -1.75 -10.48
C GLU A 19 -4.77 -0.34 -10.88
N PRO A 20 -4.83 0.66 -9.98
CA PRO A 20 -4.55 2.04 -10.34
C PRO A 20 -3.18 2.07 -11.01
N ALA A 21 -3.16 2.51 -12.27
CA ALA A 21 -1.95 2.68 -13.06
C ALA A 21 -0.98 3.54 -12.25
N ILE A 22 0.03 2.89 -11.69
CA ILE A 22 1.09 3.56 -10.96
C ILE A 22 1.93 4.19 -12.07
N ASP A 23 1.95 5.52 -12.10
CA ASP A 23 2.81 6.27 -13.01
C ASP A 23 4.25 5.87 -12.69
N GLU A 24 4.87 5.04 -13.54
CA GLU A 24 6.27 4.63 -13.44
C GLU A 24 7.16 5.82 -13.79
N GLN A 25 7.18 6.83 -12.91
CA GLN A 25 8.15 7.91 -13.01
C GLN A 25 9.52 7.39 -12.55
N GLN A 26 10.42 7.36 -13.53
CA GLN A 26 11.82 6.97 -13.44
C GLN A 26 12.61 7.87 -12.48
N ASP A 27 12.79 7.40 -11.25
CA ASP A 27 14.08 7.44 -10.55
C ASP A 27 14.18 6.11 -9.77
N GLY A 28 14.60 5.08 -10.52
CA GLY A 28 14.19 3.69 -10.31
C GLY A 28 14.55 3.13 -8.93
N ARG A 29 13.49 2.77 -8.17
CA ARG A 29 13.38 1.88 -6.98
C ARG A 29 12.43 2.38 -5.90
N VAL A 30 11.73 3.48 -6.13
CA VAL A 30 10.70 3.99 -5.21
C VAL A 30 9.31 3.52 -5.64
N TYR A 31 8.58 2.88 -4.73
CA TYR A 31 7.23 2.36 -4.99
C TYR A 31 6.21 3.10 -4.14
N ASN A 32 5.33 3.85 -4.79
CA ASN A 32 4.32 4.67 -4.11
C ASN A 32 3.03 3.89 -3.92
N PHE A 33 2.39 4.06 -2.77
CA PHE A 33 1.05 3.52 -2.53
C PHE A 33 0.29 4.32 -1.48
N VAL A 34 -1.05 4.28 -1.58
CA VAL A 34 -1.93 4.98 -0.64
C VAL A 34 -2.74 3.96 0.17
N ARG A 35 -2.89 4.22 1.46
CA ARG A 35 -3.78 3.44 2.34
C ARG A 35 -4.52 4.35 3.30
N MET A 36 -5.77 4.00 3.55
CA MET A 36 -6.47 4.49 4.72
C MET A 36 -5.84 3.88 5.98
N ALA A 37 -5.52 4.73 6.96
CA ALA A 37 -4.95 4.33 8.23
C ALA A 37 -5.94 3.45 9.00
N SER A 38 -5.45 2.30 9.45
CA SER A 38 -6.21 1.35 10.27
C SER A 38 -5.31 0.80 11.37
N LYS A 39 -5.87 0.01 12.30
CA LYS A 39 -5.11 -0.64 13.39
C LYS A 39 -3.90 -1.44 12.90
N ASP A 40 -3.99 -2.00 11.71
CA ASP A 40 -2.93 -2.77 11.07
C ASP A 40 -2.49 -2.11 9.76
N LEU A 41 -1.17 -2.04 9.53
CA LEU A 41 -0.64 -1.79 8.20
C LEU A 41 -0.22 -3.11 7.57
N ARG A 42 -1.03 -3.58 6.61
CA ARG A 42 -0.65 -4.63 5.68
C ARG A 42 0.04 -3.99 4.49
N LEU A 43 1.24 -4.47 4.19
CA LEU A 43 1.98 -4.02 3.03
C LEU A 43 1.30 -4.56 1.76
N PRO A 44 1.30 -3.79 0.66
CA PRO A 44 1.00 -4.33 -0.66
C PRO A 44 1.85 -5.56 -0.99
N ASP A 45 1.31 -6.48 -1.80
CA ASP A 45 2.00 -7.73 -2.14
C ASP A 45 3.28 -7.46 -2.94
N ASN A 46 3.29 -6.45 -3.82
CA ASN A 46 4.50 -6.00 -4.53
C ASN A 46 5.57 -5.47 -3.57
N VAL A 47 5.23 -4.53 -2.68
CA VAL A 47 6.15 -3.98 -1.68
C VAL A 47 6.71 -5.09 -0.78
N SER A 48 5.88 -6.06 -0.39
CA SER A 48 6.31 -7.20 0.41
C SER A 48 7.35 -8.07 -0.30
N ARG A 49 7.16 -8.33 -1.60
CA ARG A 49 8.11 -9.08 -2.43
C ARG A 49 9.42 -8.33 -2.65
N ILE A 50 9.34 -7.03 -2.95
CA ILE A 50 10.52 -6.19 -3.17
C ILE A 50 11.33 -6.04 -1.87
N ALA A 51 10.63 -5.99 -0.73
CA ALA A 51 11.24 -6.05 0.60
C ALA A 51 11.77 -7.44 0.99
N LYS A 52 11.54 -8.47 0.15
CA LYS A 52 11.95 -9.87 0.33
C LYS A 52 11.43 -10.52 1.62
N LEU A 53 10.24 -10.12 2.08
CA LEU A 53 9.65 -10.61 3.34
C LEU A 53 9.18 -12.07 3.28
N ASP A 54 9.02 -12.61 2.08
CA ASP A 54 8.76 -14.01 1.80
C ASP A 54 9.96 -14.91 2.07
N SER A 55 11.14 -14.41 1.73
CA SER A 55 12.41 -15.11 1.91
C SER A 55 13.00 -14.89 3.30
N ASP A 56 12.87 -13.68 3.85
CA ASP A 56 13.39 -13.30 5.16
C ASP A 56 12.44 -12.34 5.88
N LEU A 57 11.82 -12.82 6.96
CA LEU A 57 10.90 -12.02 7.77
C LEU A 57 11.69 -11.06 8.68
N LYS A 58 12.25 -10.02 8.08
CA LYS A 58 13.07 -9.00 8.73
C LYS A 58 12.25 -7.79 9.20
N PRO A 59 12.72 -7.04 10.20
CA PRO A 59 12.14 -5.75 10.56
C PRO A 59 12.21 -4.75 9.39
N MET A 60 11.27 -3.81 9.36
CA MET A 60 11.18 -2.74 8.38
C MET A 60 11.42 -1.39 9.07
N THR A 61 12.32 -0.58 8.52
CA THR A 61 12.48 0.81 8.92
C THR A 61 11.41 1.65 8.26
N VAL A 62 10.79 2.53 9.04
CA VAL A 62 9.79 3.47 8.57
C VAL A 62 10.23 4.88 8.95
N ARG A 63 10.14 5.80 7.98
CA ARG A 63 10.55 7.21 8.12
C ARG A 63 9.34 8.13 8.00
N LEU A 64 9.28 9.16 8.83
CA LEU A 64 8.22 10.17 8.83
C LEU A 64 8.68 11.43 8.13
N LEU A 65 8.43 11.51 6.82
CA LEU A 65 8.77 12.69 6.01
C LEU A 65 7.71 13.79 6.12
N HIS A 66 6.49 13.44 6.54
CA HIS A 66 5.38 14.39 6.71
C HIS A 66 5.48 15.27 7.97
N LEU A 67 6.46 15.03 8.85
CA LEU A 67 6.71 15.81 10.06
C LEU A 67 7.90 16.77 9.86
N THR A 68 7.87 17.91 10.54
CA THR A 68 8.98 18.89 10.52
C THR A 68 10.28 18.28 11.04
N GLU A 69 10.20 17.49 12.10
CA GLU A 69 11.31 16.68 12.60
C GLU A 69 11.18 15.27 11.99
N GLN A 70 12.12 14.91 11.12
CA GLN A 70 12.13 13.60 10.49
C GLN A 70 12.49 12.55 11.52
N GLU A 71 11.51 11.73 11.89
CA GLU A 71 11.69 10.60 12.79
C GLU A 71 11.75 9.30 12.00
N GLU A 72 12.61 8.38 12.46
CA GLU A 72 12.70 7.01 11.96
C GLU A 72 12.53 6.02 13.10
N PHE A 73 11.93 4.87 12.80
CA PHE A 73 11.86 3.76 13.74
C PHE A 73 11.74 2.44 12.97
N THR A 74 12.14 1.37 13.64
CA THR A 74 12.11 0.03 13.08
C THR A 74 10.97 -0.77 13.69
N ASN A 75 10.07 -1.26 12.84
CA ASN A 75 8.97 -2.15 13.23
C ASN A 75 9.29 -3.59 12.82
N ARG A 76 9.04 -4.56 13.71
CA ARG A 76 9.03 -5.97 13.29
C ARG A 76 7.94 -6.20 12.25
N THR A 77 8.21 -7.06 11.27
CA THR A 77 7.18 -7.55 10.35
C THR A 77 6.55 -8.83 10.90
N ARG A 78 5.35 -9.16 10.43
CA ARG A 78 4.71 -10.45 10.66
C ARG A 78 4.13 -10.99 9.37
N ARG A 79 4.02 -12.31 9.31
CA ARG A 79 3.39 -13.06 8.23
C ARG A 79 1.98 -13.47 8.64
N GLU A 80 1.00 -13.22 7.78
CA GLU A 80 -0.40 -13.62 7.95
C GLU A 80 -0.80 -14.57 6.83
N LYS A 81 -1.45 -15.70 7.14
CA LYS A 81 -1.98 -16.62 6.11
C LYS A 81 -3.12 -15.94 5.34
N ARG A 82 -3.11 -16.03 4.01
CA ARG A 82 -4.16 -15.51 3.12
C ARG A 82 -4.41 -16.50 1.99
N GLY A 83 -5.48 -17.28 2.10
CA GLY A 83 -5.75 -18.37 1.14
C GLY A 83 -4.61 -19.39 1.13
N GLU A 84 -4.10 -19.68 -0.06
CA GLU A 84 -2.94 -20.55 -0.28
C GLU A 84 -1.59 -19.84 -0.05
N GLY A 85 -1.60 -18.51 0.06
CA GLY A 85 -0.40 -17.70 0.22
C GLY A 85 -0.29 -17.00 1.57
N PHE A 86 0.58 -15.99 1.59
CA PHE A 86 0.82 -15.14 2.74
C PHE A 86 0.72 -13.67 2.36
N ARG A 87 0.41 -12.85 3.35
CA ARG A 87 0.57 -11.39 3.31
C ARG A 87 1.37 -10.92 4.51
N TYR A 88 1.92 -9.72 4.43
CA TYR A 88 2.84 -9.20 5.43
C TYR A 88 2.33 -7.90 6.04
N ALA A 89 2.58 -7.72 7.32
CA ALA A 89 2.12 -6.55 8.06
C ALA A 89 3.16 -6.07 9.08
N LEU A 90 3.08 -4.79 9.45
CA LEU A 90 3.92 -4.24 10.52
C LEU A 90 3.31 -4.56 11.89
N CYS A 91 4.12 -5.11 12.80
CA CYS A 91 3.76 -5.29 14.20
C CYS A 91 3.62 -3.95 14.92
N LYS A 92 2.70 -3.88 15.89
CA LYS A 92 2.49 -2.70 16.76
C LYS A 92 2.28 -1.40 15.99
N TRP A 93 1.66 -1.48 14.81
CA TRP A 93 1.37 -0.34 13.94
C TRP A 93 0.60 0.79 14.66
N SER A 94 -0.36 0.45 15.52
CA SER A 94 -1.09 1.44 16.33
C SER A 94 -0.19 2.31 17.23
N ARG A 95 0.89 1.75 17.80
CA ARG A 95 1.86 2.53 18.59
C ARG A 95 2.65 3.49 17.71
N PHE A 96 2.93 3.08 16.48
CA PHE A 96 3.53 3.95 15.49
C PHE A 96 2.59 5.10 15.11
N MET A 97 1.32 4.81 14.78
CA MET A 97 0.35 5.85 14.38
C MET A 97 0.26 6.98 15.40
N LYS A 98 0.28 6.65 16.70
CA LYS A 98 0.33 7.63 17.78
C LYS A 98 1.53 8.58 17.70
N ARG A 99 2.72 8.08 17.39
CA ARG A 99 3.94 8.91 17.22
C ARG A 99 3.87 9.73 15.93
N ALA A 100 3.38 9.13 14.86
CA ALA A 100 3.22 9.76 13.56
C ALA A 100 2.09 10.80 13.48
N ARG A 101 1.30 10.97 14.55
CA ARG A 101 0.11 11.83 14.58
C ARG A 101 -0.91 11.43 13.51
N ILE A 102 -0.99 10.13 13.22
CA ILE A 102 -1.95 9.52 12.29
C ILE A 102 -3.12 8.97 13.11
N ASN A 103 -4.34 9.26 12.69
CA ASN A 103 -5.57 8.70 13.25
C ASN A 103 -6.14 7.62 12.32
N GLU A 104 -6.89 6.67 12.89
CA GLU A 104 -7.68 5.75 12.07
C GLU A 104 -8.64 6.53 11.15
N GLY A 105 -8.68 6.15 9.88
CA GLY A 105 -9.45 6.82 8.83
C GLY A 105 -8.64 7.83 7.99
N ASP A 106 -7.51 8.34 8.48
CA ASP A 106 -6.67 9.26 7.71
C ASP A 106 -6.16 8.59 6.42
N THR A 107 -6.01 9.34 5.34
CA THR A 107 -5.40 8.82 4.10
C THR A 107 -3.90 9.05 4.15
N VAL A 108 -3.12 7.99 4.05
CA VAL A 108 -1.66 8.02 4.18
C VAL A 108 -1.02 7.64 2.85
N HIS A 109 -0.15 8.53 2.35
CA HIS A 109 0.67 8.32 1.17
C HIS A 109 2.02 7.78 1.61
N PHE A 110 2.39 6.63 1.08
CA PHE A 110 3.65 5.96 1.35
C PHE A 110 4.50 5.94 0.09
N SER A 111 5.82 5.95 0.30
CA SER A 111 6.79 5.50 -0.69
C SER A 111 7.64 4.40 -0.07
N PHE A 112 8.00 3.39 -0.85
CA PHE A 112 8.95 2.37 -0.43
C PHE A 112 10.23 2.49 -1.25
N ASP A 113 11.32 2.88 -0.61
CA ASP A 113 12.65 2.94 -1.20
C ASP A 113 13.27 1.54 -1.15
N GLU A 114 13.32 0.86 -2.30
CA GLU A 114 13.92 -0.47 -2.41
C GLU A 114 15.43 -0.45 -2.17
N THR A 115 16.14 0.64 -2.51
CA THR A 115 17.59 0.73 -2.33
C THR A 115 17.96 0.73 -0.86
N HIS A 116 17.27 1.54 -0.06
CA HIS A 116 17.53 1.64 1.38
C HIS A 116 16.66 0.69 2.21
N GLN A 117 15.67 0.03 1.59
CA GLN A 117 14.68 -0.83 2.24
C GLN A 117 13.91 -0.06 3.34
N VAL A 118 13.51 1.17 3.04
CA VAL A 118 12.81 2.07 3.96
C VAL A 118 11.41 2.37 3.44
N LEU A 119 10.42 2.27 4.32
CA LEU A 119 9.06 2.73 4.07
C LEU A 119 8.91 4.17 4.54
N ASN A 120 8.74 5.12 3.64
CA ASN A 120 8.48 6.50 3.99
C ASN A 120 6.99 6.77 4.10
N VAL A 121 6.60 7.59 5.09
CA VAL A 121 5.31 8.27 5.15
C VAL A 121 5.51 9.67 4.58
N GLU A 122 5.04 9.87 3.36
CA GLU A 122 5.24 11.11 2.58
C GLU A 122 4.24 12.18 2.97
N LEU A 123 2.96 11.79 3.09
CA LEU A 123 1.86 12.70 3.37
C LEU A 123 0.78 11.99 4.17
N VAL A 124 0.18 12.72 5.11
CA VAL A 124 -1.01 12.30 5.85
C VAL A 124 -2.10 13.33 5.59
N VAL A 125 -3.19 12.88 4.99
CA VAL A 125 -4.40 13.68 4.74
C VAL A 125 -5.43 13.31 5.82
N PRO A 126 -5.75 14.23 6.75
CA PRO A 126 -6.71 13.95 7.81
C PRO A 126 -8.07 13.57 7.26
N HIS A 127 -8.69 12.55 7.84
CA HIS A 127 -10.09 12.26 7.56
C HIS A 127 -10.97 13.38 8.10
N LYS A 128 -11.72 14.05 7.22
CA LYS A 128 -12.76 14.99 7.64
C LYS A 128 -13.86 14.20 8.34
N ARG A 129 -13.87 14.21 9.67
CA ARG A 129 -15.08 13.83 10.41
C ARG A 129 -16.15 14.84 10.04
N SER A 130 -17.27 14.41 9.49
CA SER A 130 -18.48 15.25 9.46
C SER A 130 -18.77 15.59 10.90
N THR A 131 -18.55 16.85 11.28
CA THR A 131 -19.19 17.41 12.47
C THR A 131 -20.62 17.69 12.05
N ASP A 132 -21.50 16.73 12.33
CA ASP A 132 -22.94 16.99 12.42
C ASP A 132 -23.25 17.78 13.70
#